data_AF-A0A1V5D9U6-F1
#
_entry.id   AF-A0A1V5D9U6-F1
#
_cell.length_a   1.000
_cell.length_b   1.000
_cell.length_c   1.000
_cell.angle_alpha   90.00
_cell.angle_beta   90.00
_cell.angle_gamma   90.00
#
_symmetry.space_group_name_H-M   'P 1'
#
loop_
_entity.id
_entity.type
_entity.pdbx_description
1 polymer ?
#
loop_
_entity_poly.entity_id
_entity_poly.type
_entity_poly.pdbx_seq_one_letter_code
_entity_poly.pdbx_strand_id
1 'polypeptide(L)'
;MKKYLCGARSLAAALLVLSVLILGVQSPAQAGLTLTLDDGTNPVITVADTDNDGYVYYSGAIGNWIMNLSGGFSVGNLMDLVSGNVSSSAGGTMTVTLTDTDFSDLSSFHVGGTTGGSVTFNLYNDSNLVASYTGDTPSFSTDIASLTSTGSITEIEAVIIHEGSAMSSFDANVVQNPVPVPAAFWLLGSGLMGLIGIRRRGARG
;
A
#
# COMPACT_ATOMS: atom_id res chain seq x y z
N MET A 1 16.19 -39.82 -47.51
CA MET A 1 15.02 -39.38 -46.72
C MET A 1 15.18 -39.49 -45.20
N LYS A 2 15.79 -40.56 -44.64
CA LYS A 2 16.00 -40.70 -43.17
C LYS A 2 16.86 -39.60 -42.50
N LYS A 3 17.82 -38.98 -43.20
CA LYS A 3 18.69 -37.92 -42.64
C LYS A 3 17.96 -36.58 -42.38
N TYR A 4 16.93 -36.26 -43.16
CA TYR A 4 16.16 -35.01 -43.00
C TYR A 4 15.14 -35.08 -41.85
N LEU A 5 14.61 -36.27 -41.55
CA LEU A 5 13.72 -36.48 -40.39
C LEU A 5 14.45 -36.33 -39.04
N CYS A 6 15.75 -36.65 -39.00
CA CYS A 6 16.54 -36.56 -37.77
C CYS A 6 16.86 -35.10 -37.39
N GLY A 7 17.18 -34.26 -38.38
CA GLY A 7 17.41 -32.83 -38.17
C GLY A 7 16.15 -32.05 -37.77
N ALA A 8 15.01 -32.37 -38.38
CA ALA A 8 13.73 -31.72 -38.06
C ALA A 8 13.25 -32.01 -36.62
N ARG A 9 13.50 -33.23 -36.12
CA ARG A 9 13.20 -33.61 -34.73
C ARG A 9 14.09 -32.90 -33.71
N SER A 10 15.38 -32.71 -34.04
CA SER A 10 16.32 -31.98 -33.19
C SER A 10 16.02 -30.49 -33.14
N LEU A 11 15.58 -29.90 -34.26
CA LEU A 11 15.21 -28.49 -34.34
C LEU A 11 13.91 -28.19 -33.58
N ALA A 12 12.91 -29.08 -33.71
CA ALA A 12 11.65 -28.96 -32.98
C ALA A 12 11.84 -29.13 -31.46
N ALA A 13 12.71 -30.05 -31.02
CA ALA A 13 13.06 -30.21 -29.62
C ALA A 13 13.81 -28.97 -29.07
N ALA A 14 14.74 -28.40 -29.85
CA ALA A 14 15.45 -27.19 -29.47
C ALA A 14 14.53 -25.97 -29.37
N LEU A 15 13.58 -25.82 -30.29
CA LEU A 15 12.56 -24.75 -30.25
C LEU A 15 11.61 -24.92 -29.06
N LEU A 16 11.21 -26.16 -28.73
CA LEU A 16 10.36 -26.44 -27.56
C LEU A 16 11.09 -26.10 -26.25
N VAL A 17 12.36 -26.51 -26.11
CA VAL A 17 13.17 -26.19 -24.93
C VAL A 17 13.41 -24.68 -24.82
N LEU A 18 13.66 -23.98 -25.94
CA LEU A 18 13.82 -22.53 -25.95
C LEU A 18 12.52 -21.81 -25.57
N SER A 19 11.35 -22.30 -26.03
CA SER A 19 10.05 -21.73 -25.62
C SER A 19 9.73 -21.96 -24.14
N VAL A 20 10.13 -23.10 -23.56
CA VAL A 20 9.93 -23.39 -22.13
C VAL A 20 10.89 -22.56 -21.25
N LEU A 21 12.09 -22.23 -21.74
CA LEU A 21 13.02 -21.31 -21.07
C LEU A 21 12.57 -19.85 -21.10
N ILE A 22 11.86 -19.43 -22.14
CA ILE A 22 11.32 -18.05 -22.25
C ILE A 22 10.03 -17.89 -21.43
N LEU A 23 9.29 -18.97 -21.15
CA LEU A 23 8.07 -18.97 -20.34
C LEU A 23 8.32 -19.09 -18.82
N GLY A 24 9.58 -19.27 -18.40
CA GLY A 24 9.92 -19.67 -17.03
C GLY A 24 10.39 -18.55 -16.09
N VAL A 25 10.42 -17.29 -16.52
CA VAL A 25 10.85 -16.16 -15.66
C VAL A 25 9.85 -15.02 -15.77
N GLN A 26 8.62 -15.25 -15.32
CA GLN A 26 7.85 -14.15 -14.77
C GLN A 26 8.27 -14.03 -13.31
N SER A 27 9.37 -13.30 -13.07
CA SER A 27 9.56 -12.71 -11.75
C SER A 27 8.28 -11.93 -11.45
N PRO A 28 7.63 -12.07 -10.28
CA PRO A 28 6.73 -11.01 -9.84
C PRO A 28 7.52 -9.72 -9.95
N ALA A 29 6.99 -8.73 -10.67
CA ALA A 29 7.50 -7.38 -10.59
C ALA A 29 7.16 -6.92 -9.17
N GLN A 30 8.03 -7.25 -8.22
CA GLN A 30 7.95 -6.75 -6.85
C GLN A 30 8.29 -5.26 -6.96
N ALA A 31 7.26 -4.44 -7.17
CA ALA A 31 7.39 -3.00 -7.18
C ALA A 31 7.62 -2.60 -5.73
N GLY A 32 8.88 -2.34 -5.37
CA GLY A 32 9.20 -1.75 -4.07
C GLY A 32 8.50 -0.39 -3.91
N LEU A 33 8.43 0.07 -2.66
CA LEU A 33 7.79 1.32 -2.28
C LEU A 33 8.10 2.45 -3.27
N THR A 34 7.06 2.99 -3.89
CA THR A 34 7.17 4.04 -4.91
C THR A 34 6.10 5.11 -4.67
N LEU A 35 6.54 6.36 -4.59
CA LEU A 35 5.71 7.56 -4.56
C LEU A 35 5.67 8.20 -5.95
N THR A 36 4.48 8.49 -6.46
CA THR A 36 4.30 9.26 -7.70
C THR A 36 3.49 10.54 -7.46
N LEU A 37 3.80 11.57 -8.23
CA LEU A 37 3.07 12.84 -8.24
C LEU A 37 2.77 13.23 -9.69
N ASP A 38 1.50 13.45 -10.00
CA ASP A 38 1.00 13.81 -11.34
C ASP A 38 0.01 14.98 -11.27
N ASP A 39 0.30 16.08 -11.98
CA ASP A 39 -0.60 17.23 -12.10
C ASP A 39 -1.41 17.23 -13.43
N GLY A 40 -1.32 16.14 -14.19
CA GLY A 40 -1.97 15.94 -15.49
C GLY A 40 -1.39 16.78 -16.63
N THR A 41 -0.34 17.59 -16.38
CA THR A 41 0.20 18.54 -17.35
C THR A 41 1.72 18.40 -17.55
N ASN A 42 2.46 18.20 -16.47
CA ASN A 42 3.90 18.06 -16.44
C ASN A 42 4.30 16.58 -16.39
N PRO A 43 5.58 16.25 -16.65
CA PRO A 43 6.06 14.89 -16.48
C PRO A 43 5.83 14.39 -15.04
N VAL A 44 5.31 13.17 -14.92
CA VAL A 44 5.09 12.50 -13.63
C VAL A 44 6.41 12.41 -12.87
N ILE A 45 6.38 12.82 -11.60
CA ILE A 45 7.49 12.61 -10.68
C ILE A 45 7.35 11.23 -10.08
N THR A 46 8.44 10.47 -10.04
CA THR A 46 8.49 9.14 -9.44
C THR A 46 9.69 9.06 -8.51
N VAL A 47 9.45 8.69 -7.25
CA VAL A 47 10.46 8.46 -6.22
C VAL A 47 10.31 7.02 -5.78
N ALA A 48 11.33 6.20 -6.01
CA ALA A 48 11.37 4.80 -5.58
C ALA A 48 12.28 4.66 -4.36
N ASP A 49 11.91 3.80 -3.42
CA ASP A 49 12.77 3.32 -2.35
C ASP A 49 13.87 2.45 -2.96
N THR A 50 15.09 2.96 -2.99
CA THR A 50 16.24 2.29 -3.62
C THR A 50 17.14 1.55 -2.65
N ASP A 51 16.98 1.81 -1.35
CA ASP A 51 17.78 1.27 -0.26
C ASP A 51 16.98 0.36 0.68
N ASN A 52 15.70 0.14 0.39
CA ASN A 52 14.78 -0.75 1.10
C ASN A 52 14.63 -0.37 2.58
N ASP A 53 14.62 0.92 2.89
CA ASP A 53 14.43 1.43 4.24
C ASP A 53 12.95 1.64 4.60
N GLY A 54 12.05 1.49 3.62
CA GLY A 54 10.61 1.62 3.79
C GLY A 54 10.13 3.06 3.78
N TYR A 55 10.91 3.99 3.19
CA TYR A 55 10.56 5.40 3.15
C TYR A 55 10.82 6.04 1.77
N VAL A 56 9.88 6.87 1.34
CA VAL A 56 10.02 7.73 0.15
C VAL A 56 9.48 9.12 0.44
N TYR A 57 10.07 10.14 -0.16
CA TYR A 57 9.52 11.50 -0.06
C TYR A 57 9.83 12.37 -1.27
N TYR A 58 8.99 13.38 -1.45
CA TYR A 58 9.19 14.46 -2.40
C TYR A 58 8.94 15.80 -1.72
N SER A 59 9.77 16.79 -2.05
CA SER A 59 9.53 18.19 -1.69
C SER A 59 9.88 19.08 -2.88
N GLY A 60 8.90 19.83 -3.38
CA GLY A 60 9.11 20.71 -4.53
C GLY A 60 7.81 21.23 -5.13
N ALA A 61 7.94 22.10 -6.14
CA ALA A 61 6.82 22.62 -6.91
C ALA A 61 6.59 21.76 -8.16
N ILE A 62 5.32 21.58 -8.54
CA ILE A 62 4.90 20.84 -9.74
C ILE A 62 3.80 21.65 -10.42
N GLY A 63 4.10 22.25 -11.58
CA GLY A 63 3.13 23.06 -12.32
C GLY A 63 2.50 24.18 -11.47
N ASN A 64 1.18 24.15 -11.34
CA ASN A 64 0.40 25.11 -10.55
C ASN A 64 0.49 24.87 -9.04
N TRP A 65 1.09 23.78 -8.60
CA TRP A 65 1.29 23.42 -7.19
C TRP A 65 2.61 23.99 -6.71
N ILE A 66 2.53 25.12 -6.01
CA ILE A 66 3.68 25.91 -5.58
C ILE A 66 4.47 25.24 -4.44
N MET A 67 3.84 24.30 -3.73
CA MET A 67 4.48 23.42 -2.77
C MET A 67 3.77 22.07 -2.79
N ASN A 68 4.53 21.00 -2.94
CA ASN A 68 4.14 19.65 -2.57
C ASN A 68 5.19 19.11 -1.60
N LEU A 69 4.70 18.57 -0.49
CA LEU A 69 5.45 17.75 0.44
C LEU A 69 4.66 16.46 0.56
N SER A 70 5.17 15.37 0.00
CA SER A 70 4.50 14.08 0.05
C SER A 70 5.51 13.03 0.51
N GLY A 71 5.07 12.15 1.39
CA GLY A 71 5.88 11.10 1.96
C GLY A 71 5.09 9.81 2.04
N GLY A 72 5.80 8.70 1.87
CA GLY A 72 5.25 7.37 1.98
C GLY A 72 6.10 6.52 2.91
N PHE A 73 5.44 5.73 3.74
CA PHE A 73 6.07 4.73 4.59
C PHE A 73 5.50 3.35 4.29
N SER A 74 6.39 2.36 4.28
CA SER A 74 6.02 0.95 4.23
C SER A 74 6.89 0.17 5.20
N VAL A 75 6.28 -0.37 6.26
CA VAL A 75 6.99 -1.20 7.25
C VAL A 75 6.09 -2.35 7.68
N GLY A 76 6.47 -3.58 7.31
CA GLY A 76 5.65 -4.76 7.57
C GLY A 76 4.32 -4.68 6.81
N ASN A 77 3.19 -4.75 7.52
CA ASN A 77 1.84 -4.62 6.94
C ASN A 77 1.24 -3.22 7.13
N LEU A 78 2.08 -2.20 7.31
CA LEU A 78 1.66 -0.81 7.45
C LEU A 78 2.07 -0.04 6.21
N MET A 79 1.09 0.58 5.55
CA MET A 79 1.32 1.54 4.47
C MET A 79 0.72 2.88 4.90
N ASP A 80 1.47 3.95 4.74
CA ASP A 80 1.06 5.29 5.16
C ASP A 80 1.49 6.34 4.13
N LEU A 81 0.52 7.08 3.61
CA LEU A 81 0.70 8.22 2.73
C LEU A 81 0.36 9.50 3.48
N VAL A 82 1.34 10.38 3.61
CA VAL A 82 1.18 11.71 4.19
C VAL A 82 1.47 12.78 3.14
N SER A 83 0.67 13.85 3.13
CA SER A 83 0.89 14.95 2.18
C SER A 83 0.50 16.32 2.71
N GLY A 84 1.17 17.34 2.18
CA GLY A 84 0.87 18.76 2.32
C GLY A 84 1.07 19.46 0.99
N ASN A 85 0.01 20.04 0.45
CA ASN A 85 -0.03 20.56 -0.92
C ASN A 85 -0.63 21.95 -0.95
N VAL A 86 0.02 22.88 -1.66
CA VAL A 86 -0.43 24.26 -1.84
C VAL A 86 -0.49 24.57 -3.32
N SER A 87 -1.65 25.00 -3.80
CA SER A 87 -1.85 25.46 -5.17
C SER A 87 -1.68 26.97 -5.29
N SER A 88 -1.27 27.41 -6.48
CA SER A 88 -1.35 28.80 -6.90
C SER A 88 -2.80 29.27 -7.08
N SER A 89 -2.99 30.54 -7.44
CA SER A 89 -4.32 31.07 -7.79
C SER A 89 -5.00 30.39 -8.97
N ALA A 90 -4.28 29.61 -9.78
CA ALA A 90 -4.85 28.86 -10.88
C ALA A 90 -5.51 27.54 -10.44
N GLY A 91 -5.25 27.06 -9.22
CA GLY A 91 -5.73 25.75 -8.79
C GLY A 91 -5.18 24.59 -9.62
N GLY A 92 -5.93 23.49 -9.69
CA GLY A 92 -5.62 22.32 -10.50
C GLY A 92 -5.92 21.00 -9.78
N THR A 93 -5.53 19.91 -10.44
CA THR A 93 -5.57 18.56 -9.88
C THR A 93 -4.15 18.10 -9.57
N MET A 94 -3.97 17.37 -8.48
CA MET A 94 -2.74 16.66 -8.13
C MET A 94 -3.12 15.26 -7.69
N THR A 95 -2.56 14.26 -8.34
CA THR A 95 -2.66 12.87 -7.92
C THR A 95 -1.35 12.49 -7.25
N VAL A 96 -1.44 12.10 -5.98
CA VAL A 96 -0.33 11.57 -5.19
C VAL A 96 -0.60 10.09 -4.96
N THR A 97 0.27 9.22 -5.46
CA THR A 97 0.08 7.77 -5.33
C THR A 97 1.25 7.16 -4.58
N LEU A 98 0.95 6.33 -3.58
CA LEU A 98 1.91 5.46 -2.92
C LEU A 98 1.60 4.02 -3.30
N THR A 99 2.59 3.33 -3.86
CA THR A 99 2.48 1.92 -4.23
C THR A 99 3.55 1.11 -3.52
N ASP A 100 3.22 -0.11 -3.13
CA ASP A 100 4.16 -1.13 -2.68
C ASP A 100 3.52 -2.51 -2.80
N THR A 101 4.30 -3.57 -2.65
CA THR A 101 3.85 -4.96 -2.74
C THR A 101 3.76 -5.58 -1.33
N ASP A 102 2.85 -6.55 -1.16
CA ASP A 102 2.81 -7.48 -0.02
C ASP A 102 1.97 -7.12 1.24
N PHE A 103 0.93 -6.27 1.16
CA PHE A 103 0.08 -5.96 2.33
C PHE A 103 -1.17 -6.84 2.44
N SER A 104 -1.10 -7.93 3.21
CA SER A 104 -2.25 -8.80 3.50
C SER A 104 -2.86 -8.56 4.89
N ASP A 105 -4.06 -9.10 5.13
CA ASP A 105 -4.73 -9.12 6.44
C ASP A 105 -5.02 -7.75 7.07
N LEU A 106 -5.36 -6.76 6.24
CA LEU A 106 -5.65 -5.39 6.66
C LEU A 106 -7.09 -5.26 7.16
N SER A 107 -7.31 -4.40 8.16
CA SER A 107 -8.61 -4.27 8.83
C SER A 107 -9.28 -2.92 8.68
N SER A 108 -8.50 -1.89 8.43
CA SER A 108 -9.00 -0.53 8.35
C SER A 108 -8.10 0.33 7.48
N PHE A 109 -8.75 1.22 6.73
CA PHE A 109 -8.12 2.33 6.06
C PHE A 109 -8.54 3.61 6.77
N HIS A 110 -7.58 4.29 7.36
CA HIS A 110 -7.78 5.52 8.10
C HIS A 110 -7.38 6.69 7.21
N VAL A 111 -8.25 7.67 7.10
CA VAL A 111 -7.95 8.91 6.38
C VAL A 111 -8.34 10.11 7.22
N GLY A 112 -7.53 11.16 7.17
CA GLY A 112 -7.82 12.39 7.89
C GLY A 112 -7.02 13.56 7.34
N GLY A 113 -7.53 14.77 7.56
CA GLY A 113 -6.86 15.96 7.05
C GLY A 113 -7.72 17.22 7.00
N THR A 114 -7.22 18.17 6.23
CA THR A 114 -7.86 19.43 5.88
C THR A 114 -7.70 19.67 4.38
N THR A 115 -8.65 20.38 3.79
CA THR A 115 -8.59 20.77 2.38
C THR A 115 -9.27 22.12 2.14
N GLY A 116 -8.68 22.95 1.29
CA GLY A 116 -9.31 24.14 0.72
C GLY A 116 -10.10 23.86 -0.57
N GLY A 117 -10.23 22.59 -0.96
CA GLY A 117 -11.02 22.11 -2.09
C GLY A 117 -11.58 20.73 -1.78
N SER A 118 -11.15 19.70 -2.52
CA SER A 118 -11.45 18.31 -2.20
C SER A 118 -10.22 17.41 -2.26
N VAL A 119 -10.26 16.31 -1.49
CA VAL A 119 -9.31 15.20 -1.61
C VAL A 119 -10.09 13.89 -1.68
N THR A 120 -9.89 13.13 -2.74
CA THR A 120 -10.41 11.77 -2.89
C THR A 120 -9.29 10.77 -2.63
N PHE A 121 -9.52 9.87 -1.69
CA PHE A 121 -8.63 8.76 -1.38
C PHE A 121 -9.20 7.49 -1.97
N ASN A 122 -8.40 6.77 -2.74
CA ASN A 122 -8.72 5.49 -3.31
C ASN A 122 -7.69 4.46 -2.84
N LEU A 123 -8.17 3.28 -2.50
CA LEU A 123 -7.33 2.16 -2.09
C LEU A 123 -7.49 1.02 -3.07
N TYR A 124 -6.38 0.50 -3.58
CA TYR A 124 -6.39 -0.56 -4.59
C TYR A 124 -5.67 -1.83 -4.12
N ASN A 125 -6.18 -2.94 -4.64
CA ASN A 125 -5.51 -4.23 -4.68
C ASN A 125 -5.24 -4.54 -6.16
N ASP A 126 -3.97 -4.41 -6.54
CA ASP A 126 -3.53 -4.28 -7.92
C ASP A 126 -4.34 -3.18 -8.64
N SER A 127 -5.14 -3.56 -9.64
CA SER A 127 -6.00 -2.63 -10.39
C SER A 127 -7.44 -2.57 -9.90
N ASN A 128 -7.77 -3.25 -8.80
CA ASN A 128 -9.14 -3.30 -8.28
C ASN A 128 -9.32 -2.29 -7.14
N LEU A 129 -10.26 -1.36 -7.30
CA LEU A 129 -10.65 -0.43 -6.23
C LEU A 129 -11.31 -1.20 -5.08
N VAL A 130 -10.74 -1.11 -3.88
CA VAL A 130 -11.20 -1.77 -2.66
C VAL A 130 -12.01 -0.81 -1.79
N ALA A 131 -11.56 0.44 -1.68
CA ALA A 131 -12.21 1.46 -0.86
C ALA A 131 -12.01 2.84 -1.47
N SER A 132 -12.96 3.75 -1.24
CA SER A 132 -12.85 5.15 -1.63
C SER A 132 -13.52 6.05 -0.60
N TYR A 133 -12.91 7.20 -0.33
CA TYR A 133 -13.45 8.26 0.52
C TYR A 133 -13.16 9.61 -0.13
N THR A 134 -14.08 10.56 0.00
CA THR A 134 -13.85 11.94 -0.43
C THR A 134 -14.07 12.87 0.75
N GLY A 135 -13.03 13.64 1.07
CA GLY A 135 -13.12 14.80 1.96
C GLY A 135 -13.34 16.06 1.14
N ASP A 136 -14.50 16.67 1.28
CA ASP A 136 -14.90 17.94 0.63
C ASP A 136 -15.25 19.04 1.65
N THR A 137 -15.09 18.74 2.94
CA THR A 137 -15.19 19.69 4.04
C THR A 137 -13.81 20.20 4.46
N PRO A 138 -13.71 21.41 5.05
CA PRO A 138 -12.42 21.98 5.45
C PRO A 138 -11.56 21.11 6.36
N SER A 139 -12.19 20.19 7.10
CA SER A 139 -11.53 19.12 7.84
C SER A 139 -12.34 17.83 7.70
N PHE A 140 -11.65 16.70 7.67
CA PHE A 140 -12.24 15.37 7.59
C PHE A 140 -11.42 14.36 8.37
N SER A 141 -12.08 13.30 8.84
CA SER A 141 -11.46 12.11 9.43
C SER A 141 -12.46 10.96 9.41
N THR A 142 -12.04 9.78 8.94
CA THR A 142 -12.88 8.60 8.95
C THR A 142 -12.07 7.31 8.92
N ASP A 143 -12.69 6.24 9.44
CA ASP A 143 -12.19 4.88 9.39
C ASP A 143 -13.07 4.08 8.43
N ILE A 144 -12.49 3.59 7.34
CA ILE A 144 -13.15 2.66 6.43
C ILE A 144 -12.88 1.25 6.96
N ALA A 145 -13.81 0.73 7.77
CA ALA A 145 -13.62 -0.48 8.56
C ALA A 145 -13.96 -1.81 7.84
N SER A 146 -14.36 -1.77 6.57
CA SER A 146 -14.82 -2.95 5.81
C SER A 146 -13.91 -3.27 4.63
N LEU A 147 -12.61 -3.33 4.86
CA LEU A 147 -11.68 -3.91 3.88
C LEU A 147 -11.80 -5.44 3.95
N THR A 148 -12.82 -6.00 3.29
CA THR A 148 -13.01 -7.47 3.19
C THR A 148 -12.18 -8.09 2.06
N SER A 149 -11.17 -7.37 1.57
CA SER A 149 -10.29 -7.79 0.48
C SER A 149 -9.55 -9.06 0.89
N THR A 150 -9.80 -10.14 0.16
CA THR A 150 -9.06 -11.41 0.25
C THR A 150 -7.70 -11.36 -0.45
N GLY A 151 -7.25 -10.18 -0.89
CA GLY A 151 -5.94 -9.99 -1.52
C GLY A 151 -5.20 -8.77 -1.00
N SER A 152 -3.93 -8.67 -1.39
CA SER A 152 -3.00 -7.69 -0.87
C SER A 152 -3.35 -6.28 -1.35
N ILE A 153 -3.46 -5.31 -0.45
CA ILE A 153 -3.48 -3.90 -0.86
C ILE A 153 -2.11 -3.57 -1.45
N THR A 154 -2.09 -2.77 -2.51
CA THR A 154 -0.85 -2.43 -3.23
C THR A 154 -0.70 -0.94 -3.43
N GLU A 155 -1.77 -0.16 -3.24
CA GLU A 155 -1.76 1.25 -3.62
C GLU A 155 -2.75 2.09 -2.80
N ILE A 156 -2.28 3.25 -2.36
CA ILE A 156 -3.06 4.39 -1.88
C ILE A 156 -2.91 5.51 -2.90
N GLU A 157 -4.02 5.96 -3.48
CA GLU A 157 -4.08 7.12 -4.37
C GLU A 157 -4.84 8.25 -3.67
N ALA A 158 -4.29 9.46 -3.67
CA ALA A 158 -4.95 10.67 -3.22
C ALA A 158 -5.04 11.69 -4.37
N VAL A 159 -6.26 12.00 -4.81
CA VAL A 159 -6.56 12.99 -5.85
C VAL A 159 -7.04 14.28 -5.19
N ILE A 160 -6.25 15.33 -5.30
CA ILE A 160 -6.50 16.65 -4.72
C ILE A 160 -7.01 17.56 -5.83
N ILE A 161 -8.09 18.31 -5.57
CA ILE A 161 -8.63 19.29 -6.50
C ILE A 161 -8.79 20.63 -5.78
N HIS A 162 -8.17 21.67 -6.33
CA HIS A 162 -8.34 23.05 -5.89
C HIS A 162 -8.86 23.91 -7.05
N GLU A 163 -9.90 24.71 -6.82
CA GLU A 163 -10.45 25.66 -7.82
C GLU A 163 -9.67 27.00 -7.87
N GLY A 164 -8.65 27.15 -7.01
CA GLY A 164 -7.87 28.37 -6.89
C GLY A 164 -6.76 28.21 -5.86
N SER A 165 -6.36 29.32 -5.21
CA SER A 165 -5.34 29.30 -4.16
C SER A 165 -5.89 28.60 -2.92
N ALA A 166 -5.39 27.40 -2.64
CA ALA A 166 -5.82 26.58 -1.51
C ALA A 166 -4.67 25.71 -0.98
N MET A 167 -4.89 25.15 0.20
CA MET A 167 -3.98 24.21 0.85
C MET A 167 -4.75 22.96 1.22
N SER A 168 -4.13 21.80 1.03
CA SER A 168 -4.60 20.52 1.55
C SER A 168 -3.49 19.87 2.34
N SER A 169 -3.83 19.19 3.44
CA SER A 169 -2.90 18.36 4.18
C SER A 169 -3.64 17.15 4.73
N PHE A 170 -3.07 15.97 4.57
CA PHE A 170 -3.73 14.73 4.94
C PHE A 170 -2.75 13.63 5.33
N ASP A 171 -3.32 12.64 5.99
CA ASP A 171 -2.74 11.37 6.37
C ASP A 171 -3.70 10.26 5.91
N ALA A 172 -3.17 9.23 5.28
CA ALA A 172 -3.92 8.11 4.75
C ALA A 172 -3.13 6.83 4.99
N ASN A 173 -3.56 6.02 5.96
CA ASN A 173 -2.83 4.83 6.37
C ASN A 173 -3.73 3.59 6.40
N VAL A 174 -3.12 2.46 6.06
CA VAL A 174 -3.75 1.15 6.15
C VAL A 174 -3.05 0.36 7.24
N VAL A 175 -3.86 -0.17 8.16
CA VAL A 175 -3.35 -0.92 9.31
C VAL A 175 -4.02 -2.28 9.45
N GLN A 176 -3.26 -3.23 9.99
CA GLN A 176 -3.77 -4.52 10.43
C GLN A 176 -4.32 -4.41 11.85
N ASN A 177 -5.48 -5.02 12.10
CA ASN A 177 -6.02 -5.09 13.45
C ASN A 177 -5.10 -6.02 14.26
N PRO A 178 -4.65 -5.63 15.45
CA PRO A 178 -3.93 -6.54 16.33
C PRO A 178 -4.77 -7.80 16.54
N VAL A 179 -4.21 -8.97 16.24
CA VAL A 179 -4.89 -10.24 16.49
C VAL A 179 -5.18 -10.32 17.98
N PRO A 180 -6.46 -10.43 18.41
CA PRO A 180 -6.78 -10.55 19.83
C PRO A 180 -5.99 -11.70 20.42
N VAL A 181 -5.24 -11.42 21.50
CA VAL A 181 -4.46 -12.47 22.18
C VAL A 181 -5.41 -13.60 22.53
N PRO A 182 -5.22 -14.83 22.02
CA PRO A 182 -6.22 -15.88 22.16
C PRO A 182 -6.58 -16.08 23.63
N ALA A 183 -7.86 -16.38 23.91
CA ALA A 183 -8.30 -16.76 25.26
C ALA A 183 -7.43 -17.90 25.85
N ALA A 184 -6.75 -18.67 25.00
CA ALA A 184 -5.73 -19.64 25.36
C ALA A 184 -4.57 -19.08 26.21
N PHE A 185 -4.12 -17.83 26.00
CA PHE A 185 -3.10 -17.20 26.86
C PHE A 185 -3.62 -16.97 28.28
N TRP A 186 -4.88 -16.52 28.40
CA TRP A 186 -5.53 -16.37 29.70
C TRP A 186 -5.81 -17.73 30.37
N LEU A 187 -6.19 -18.73 29.58
CA LEU A 187 -6.38 -20.12 30.04
C LEU A 187 -5.06 -20.77 30.47
N LEU A 188 -3.97 -20.52 29.75
CA LEU A 188 -2.65 -21.00 30.10
C LEU A 188 -2.18 -20.36 31.42
N GLY A 189 -2.33 -19.04 31.56
CA GLY A 189 -1.97 -18.32 32.77
C GLY A 189 -2.80 -18.74 33.99
N SER A 190 -4.13 -18.83 33.84
CA SER A 190 -5.03 -19.26 34.91
C SER A 190 -4.90 -20.76 35.23
N GLY A 191 -4.70 -21.60 34.23
CA GLY A 191 -4.46 -23.03 34.37
C GLY A 191 -3.16 -23.32 35.13
N LEU A 192 -2.08 -22.60 34.82
CA LEU A 192 -0.81 -22.74 35.53
C LEU A 192 -0.90 -22.28 36.99
N MET A 193 -1.62 -21.18 37.25
CA MET A 193 -1.89 -20.72 38.63
C MET A 193 -2.76 -21.73 39.40
N GLY A 194 -3.74 -22.33 38.74
CA GLY A 194 -4.54 -23.43 39.29
C GLY A 194 -3.68 -24.64 39.67
N LEU A 195 -2.76 -25.05 38.81
CA LEU A 195 -1.81 -26.14 39.06
C LEU A 195 -0.87 -25.84 40.25
N ILE A 196 -0.37 -24.62 40.37
CA ILE A 196 0.42 -24.17 41.54
C ILE A 196 -0.41 -24.26 42.83
N GLY A 197 -1.68 -23.85 42.78
CA GLY A 197 -2.62 -23.95 43.89
C GLY A 197 -2.83 -25.40 44.36
N ILE A 198 -3.02 -26.33 43.43
CA ILE A 198 -3.19 -27.77 43.72
C ILE A 198 -1.91 -28.35 44.33
N ARG A 199 -0.73 -28.03 43.77
CA ARG A 199 0.57 -28.51 44.30
C ARG A 199 0.83 -28.05 45.74
N ARG A 200 0.44 -26.81 46.08
CA ARG A 200 0.59 -26.28 47.45
C ARG A 200 -0.32 -26.98 48.47
N ARG A 201 -1.48 -27.48 48.03
CA ARG A 201 -2.41 -28.21 48.91
C ARG A 201 -1.91 -29.60 49.25
N GLY A 202 -1.25 -30.28 48.31
CA GLY A 202 -0.69 -31.62 48.52
C GLY A 202 0.53 -31.69 49.43
N ALA A 203 1.26 -30.59 49.63
CA ALA A 203 2.45 -30.55 50.47
C ALA A 203 2.18 -30.25 51.97
N ARG A 204 0.92 -30.03 52.36
CA ARG A 204 0.49 -29.76 53.74
C ARG A 204 -0.28 -30.93 54.38
N GLY A 205 -0.22 -32.11 53.78
CA GLY A 205 -0.81 -33.35 54.31
C GLY A 205 0.26 -34.32 54.76
#